data_AF-N1MQZ3-F1
#
_entry.id   AF-N1MQZ3-F1
#
_cell.length_a   1.000
_cell.length_b   1.000
_cell.length_c   1.000
_cell.angle_alpha   90.00
_cell.angle_beta   90.00
_cell.angle_gamma   90.00
#
_symmetry.space_group_name_H-M   'P 1'
#
loop_
_entity.id
_entity.type
_entity.pdbx_description
1 polymer ?
#
loop_
_entity_poly.entity_id
_entity_poly.type
_entity_poly.pdbx_seq_one_letter_code
_entity_poly.pdbx_strand_id
1 'polypeptide(L)' 'MIPRSLLFVPGDRPERMEKAAISGADAIILDLEDAVSLARKEIARDAIVRFLALHDG' A
#
# COMPACT_ATOMS: atom_id res chain seq x y z
N MET A 1 20.28 -8.57 -2.86
CA MET A 1 19.23 -9.50 -2.39
C MET A 1 18.08 -9.42 -3.38
N ILE A 2 17.50 -10.54 -3.79
CA ILE A 2 16.33 -10.58 -4.69
C ILE A 2 15.08 -10.76 -3.81
N PRO A 3 14.04 -9.91 -3.91
CA PRO A 3 12.82 -10.10 -3.14
C PRO A 3 12.14 -11.42 -3.55
N ARG A 4 11.82 -12.25 -2.56
CA ARG A 4 11.14 -13.55 -2.72
C ARG A 4 9.63 -13.36 -2.78
N SER A 5 9.13 -12.24 -2.25
CA SER A 5 7.71 -11.92 -2.19
C SER A 5 7.47 -10.42 -2.39
N LEU A 6 6.45 -10.10 -3.19
CA LEU A 6 5.93 -8.75 -3.41
C LEU A 6 4.44 -8.78 -3.05
N LEU A 7 4.03 -8.01 -2.04
CA LEU A 7 2.63 -7.98 -1.60
C LEU A 7 1.93 -6.74 -2.16
N PHE A 8 0.95 -6.96 -3.05
CA PHE A 8 0.11 -5.91 -3.61
C PHE A 8 -1.04 -5.57 -2.65
N VAL A 9 -1.21 -4.29 -2.35
CA VAL A 9 -2.19 -3.79 -1.38
C VAL A 9 -2.96 -2.63 -2.02
N PRO A 10 -4.30 -2.67 -2.08
CA PRO A 10 -5.08 -1.56 -2.62
C PRO A 10 -4.86 -0.28 -1.79
N GLY A 11 -4.50 0.82 -2.44
CA GLY A 11 -4.22 2.10 -1.77
C GLY A 11 -5.42 2.71 -1.07
N ASP A 12 -6.65 2.29 -1.42
CA ASP A 12 -7.88 2.78 -0.81
C ASP A 12 -8.29 2.01 0.47
N ARG A 13 -7.43 1.10 0.96
CA ARG A 13 -7.59 0.26 2.16
C ARG A 13 -6.46 0.46 3.19
N PRO A 14 -6.46 1.56 3.95
CA PRO A 14 -5.42 1.84 4.96
C PRO A 14 -5.21 0.72 5.96
N GLU A 15 -6.27 0.04 6.39
CA GLU A 15 -6.21 -1.09 7.32
C GLU A 15 -5.42 -2.28 6.77
N ARG A 16 -5.33 -2.42 5.43
CA ARG A 16 -4.52 -3.46 4.77
C ARG A 16 -3.06 -3.03 4.64
N MET A 17 -2.78 -1.73 4.47
CA MET A 17 -1.42 -1.20 4.41
C MET A 17 -0.69 -1.45 5.74
N GLU A 18 -1.35 -1.15 6.86
CA GLU A 18 -0.82 -1.42 8.22
C GLU A 18 -0.51 -2.91 8.44
N LYS A 19 -1.41 -3.80 8.03
CA LYS A 19 -1.20 -5.25 8.12
C LYS A 19 -0.06 -5.73 7.21
N ALA A 20 0.08 -5.12 6.04
CA ALA A 20 1.14 -5.46 5.11
C ALA A 20 2.51 -5.08 5.67
N ALA A 21 2.63 -3.93 6.35
CA ALA A 21 3.87 -3.46 6.98
C ALA A 21 4.47 -4.49 7.95
N ILE A 22 3.62 -5.26 8.65
CA ILE A 22 4.03 -6.29 9.61
C ILE A 22 3.94 -7.73 9.06
N SER A 23 3.69 -7.90 7.77
CA SER A 23 3.42 -9.22 7.16
C SER A 23 4.67 -10.08 6.94
N GLY A 24 5.86 -9.48 6.95
CA GLY A 24 7.12 -10.15 6.59
C GLY A 24 7.35 -10.31 5.07
N ALA A 25 6.55 -9.65 4.23
CA ALA A 25 6.82 -9.55 2.80
C ALA A 25 8.14 -8.79 2.54
N ASP A 26 8.89 -9.21 1.53
CA ASP A 26 10.18 -8.57 1.22
C ASP A 26 10.01 -7.17 0.61
N ALA A 27 8.87 -6.93 -0.07
CA ALA A 27 8.42 -5.59 -0.42
C ALA A 27 6.89 -5.52 -0.52
N ILE A 28 6.36 -4.30 -0.39
CA ILE A 28 4.93 -3.99 -0.48
C ILE A 28 4.71 -3.02 -1.64
N ILE A 29 3.71 -3.30 -2.47
CA ILE A 29 3.31 -2.44 -3.58
C ILE A 29 1.93 -1.89 -3.25
N LEU A 30 1.86 -0.58 -2.99
CA LEU A 30 0.62 0.13 -2.75
C LEU A 30 -0.01 0.52 -4.09
N ASP A 31 -1.13 -0.12 -4.42
CA ASP A 31 -1.73 -0.08 -5.74
C ASP A 31 -2.70 1.11 -5.91
N LEU A 32 -2.59 1.80 -7.04
CA LEU A 32 -3.45 2.90 -7.49
C LEU A 32 -4.18 2.57 -8.81
N GLU A 33 -3.99 1.37 -9.34
CA GLU A 33 -4.52 0.90 -10.61
C GLU A 33 -5.71 -0.04 -10.38
N ASP A 34 -5.60 -1.31 -10.77
CA ASP A 34 -6.76 -2.19 -10.97
C ASP A 34 -7.44 -2.58 -9.66
N ALA A 35 -6.74 -2.55 -8.53
CA ALA A 35 -7.35 -2.83 -7.22
C ALA A 35 -8.12 -1.63 -6.63
N VAL A 36 -8.09 -0.46 -7.28
CA VAL A 36 -8.74 0.77 -6.83
C VAL A 36 -9.77 1.25 -7.85
N SER A 37 -11.03 1.35 -7.43
CA SER A 37 -12.07 1.88 -8.31
C SER A 37 -11.79 3.34 -8.71
N LEU A 38 -12.24 3.75 -9.89
CA LEU A 38 -11.94 5.08 -10.43
C LEU A 38 -12.32 6.22 -9.46
N ALA A 39 -13.48 6.10 -8.81
CA ALA A 39 -13.99 7.08 -7.85
C ALA A 39 -13.14 7.17 -6.56
N ARG A 40 -12.27 6.19 -6.30
CA ARG A 40 -11.47 6.08 -5.07
C ARG A 40 -10.01 6.45 -5.28
N LYS A 41 -9.55 6.74 -6.52
CA LYS A 41 -8.14 7.01 -6.81
C LYS A 41 -7.56 8.18 -6.03
N GLU A 42 -8.31 9.26 -5.87
CA GLU A 42 -7.87 10.41 -5.07
C GLU A 42 -7.71 10.03 -3.59
N ILE A 43 -8.73 9.34 -3.03
CA ILE A 43 -8.69 8.89 -1.63
C ILE A 43 -7.55 7.91 -1.38
N ALA A 44 -7.29 7.01 -2.35
CA ALA A 44 -6.20 6.06 -2.30
C ALA A 44 -4.84 6.76 -2.29
N ARG A 45 -4.65 7.76 -3.15
CA ARG A 45 -3.41 8.55 -3.19
C ARG A 45 -3.16 9.26 -1.86
N ASP A 46 -4.17 9.92 -1.33
CA ASP A 46 -4.08 10.61 -0.04
C ASP A 46 -3.79 9.66 1.12
N ALA A 47 -4.39 8.47 1.09
CA ALA A 47 -4.16 7.44 2.10
C ALA A 47 -2.73 6.90 2.04
N ILE A 48 -2.20 6.62 0.84
CA ILE A 48 -0.81 6.20 0.63
C ILE A 48 0.16 7.27 1.13
N VAL A 49 -0.06 8.54 0.78
CA VAL A 49 0.81 9.66 1.23
C VAL A 49 0.84 9.73 2.75
N ARG A 50 -0.33 9.69 3.41
CA ARG A 50 -0.40 9.68 4.87
C ARG A 50 0.30 8.46 5.48
N PHE A 51 0.09 7.29 4.90
CA PHE A 51 0.72 6.05 5.36
C PHE A 51 2.25 6.16 5.28
N LEU A 52 2.80 6.59 4.14
CA LEU A 52 4.25 6.75 3.97
C LEU A 52 4.83 7.79 4.93
N ALA A 53 4.18 8.94 5.12
CA ALA A 53 4.65 9.98 6.05
C ALA A 53 4.71 9.50 7.52
N LEU A 54 3.89 8.50 7.90
CA LEU A 54 3.94 7.89 9.23
C LEU A 54 5.01 6.79 9.35
N HIS A 55 5.52 6.31 8.23
CA HIS A 55 6.49 5.22 8.13
C HIS A 55 7.85 5.68 7.58
N ASP A 56 8.05 7.00 7.41
CA ASP A 56 9.36 7.58 7.12
C ASP A 56 10.28 7.34 8.32
N GLY A 57 11.18 6.35 8.16
CA GLY A 57 12.32 6.06 9.02
C GLY A 57 13.63 6.45 8.35
#